data_AF-A0A3M1NMK1-F1
#
_entry.id   AF-A0A3M1NMK1-F1
#
_cell.length_a   1.000
_cell.length_b   1.000
_cell.length_c   1.000
_cell.angle_alpha   90.00
_cell.angle_beta   90.00
_cell.angle_gamma   90.00
#
_symmetry.space_group_name_H-M   'P 1'
#
loop_
_entity.id
_entity.type
_entity.pdbx_description
1 polymer ?
#
loop_
_entity_poly.entity_id
_entity_poly.type
_entity_poly.pdbx_seq_one_letter_code
_entity_poly.pdbx_strand_id
1 'polypeptide(L)' 'SIDYGQSTQFESHQILFKANIPAFENVANISELSPTGAYVVALPMKIKGGSGGPLRIVAWMPGE' A
#
# COMPACT_ATOMS: atom_id res chain seq x y z
N SER A 1 -9.37 -1.25 -3.31
CA SER A 1 -9.30 -0.06 -4.15
C SER A 1 -8.74 1.07 -3.31
N ILE A 2 -7.72 1.78 -3.78
CA ILE A 2 -7.31 3.09 -3.24
C ILE A 2 -8.25 4.24 -3.68
N ASP A 3 -9.17 3.94 -4.59
CA ASP A 3 -10.27 4.82 -4.96
C ASP A 3 -11.55 4.45 -4.21
N TYR A 4 -12.44 5.44 -4.09
CA TYR A 4 -13.82 5.21 -3.66
C TYR A 4 -14.47 4.14 -4.55
N GLY A 5 -15.17 3.18 -3.94
CA GLY A 5 -15.59 1.95 -4.63
C GLY A 5 -16.51 2.14 -5.83
N GLN A 6 -17.24 3.25 -5.92
CA GLN A 6 -18.09 3.55 -7.09
C GLN A 6 -17.44 4.57 -8.05
N SER A 7 -16.19 4.98 -7.82
CA SER A 7 -15.49 5.85 -8.77
C SER A 7 -15.34 5.15 -10.11
N THR A 8 -15.69 5.87 -11.17
CA THR A 8 -15.42 5.47 -12.56
C THR A 8 -14.18 6.17 -13.12
N GLN A 9 -13.65 7.14 -12.38
CA GLN A 9 -12.59 8.03 -12.82
C GLN A 9 -11.22 7.62 -12.25
N PHE A 10 -11.18 6.88 -11.13
CA PHE A 10 -9.96 6.34 -10.51
C PHE A 10 -8.90 7.40 -10.22
N GLU A 11 -9.32 8.55 -9.71
CA GLU A 11 -8.47 9.72 -9.51
C GLU A 11 -7.28 9.43 -8.58
N SER A 12 -7.45 8.62 -7.52
CA SER A 12 -6.35 8.22 -6.64
C SER A 12 -5.28 7.46 -7.41
N HIS A 13 -5.65 6.46 -8.22
CA HIS A 13 -4.69 5.76 -9.09
C HIS A 13 -4.01 6.73 -10.05
N GLN A 14 -4.77 7.59 -10.73
CA GLN A 14 -4.22 8.53 -11.72
C GLN A 14 -3.21 9.49 -11.09
N ILE A 15 -3.56 10.11 -9.97
CA ILE A 15 -2.72 11.12 -9.30
C ILE A 15 -1.46 10.47 -8.72
N LEU A 16 -1.61 9.38 -7.95
CA LEU A 16 -0.48 8.75 -7.26
C LEU A 16 0.48 8.08 -8.25
N PHE A 17 -0.03 7.34 -9.23
CA PHE A 17 0.85 6.61 -10.16
C PHE A 17 1.50 7.54 -11.19
N LYS A 18 0.86 8.65 -11.56
CA LYS A 18 1.52 9.71 -12.34
C LYS A 18 2.71 10.31 -11.59
N ALA A 19 2.62 10.39 -10.26
CA ALA A 19 3.72 10.81 -9.39
C ALA A 19 4.71 9.68 -9.05
N ASN A 20 4.55 8.49 -9.63
CA ASN A 20 5.35 7.30 -9.35
C ASN A 20 5.32 6.87 -7.87
N ILE A 21 4.18 7.09 -7.20
CA ILE A 21 3.94 6.69 -5.81
C ILE A 21 3.21 5.34 -5.80
N PRO A 22 3.81 4.27 -5.25
CA PRO A 22 3.15 2.98 -5.16
C PRO A 22 2.03 2.98 -4.11
N ALA A 23 1.11 2.03 -4.25
CA ALA A 23 0.01 1.83 -3.32
C ALA A 23 -0.04 0.39 -2.81
N PHE A 24 -0.58 0.22 -1.60
CA PHE A 24 -0.86 -1.08 -0.99
C PHE A 24 -2.33 -1.14 -0.61
N GLU A 25 -2.98 -2.27 -0.90
CA GLU A 25 -4.41 -2.46 -0.71
C GLU A 25 -4.67 -3.70 0.14
N ASN A 26 -5.83 -3.73 0.79
CA ASN A 26 -6.27 -4.86 1.62
C ASN A 26 -5.25 -5.25 2.71
N VAL A 27 -4.55 -4.26 3.27
CA VAL A 27 -3.61 -4.48 4.37
C VAL A 27 -4.39 -4.81 5.64
N ALA A 28 -4.09 -5.95 6.25
CA ALA A 28 -4.71 -6.42 7.48
C ALA A 28 -4.07 -5.77 8.72
N ASN A 29 -4.74 -5.91 9.88
CA ASN A 29 -4.23 -5.57 11.21
C ASN A 29 -3.80 -4.11 11.42
N ILE A 30 -4.27 -3.18 10.59
CA ILE A 30 -3.98 -1.75 10.75
C ILE A 30 -4.45 -1.20 12.11
N SER A 31 -5.52 -1.78 12.67
CA SER A 31 -6.03 -1.42 14.00
C SER A 31 -5.08 -1.76 15.15
N GLU A 32 -4.07 -2.61 14.92
CA GLU A 32 -3.04 -2.95 15.91
C GLU A 32 -1.88 -1.93 15.91
N LEU A 33 -1.83 -1.02 14.93
CA LEU A 33 -0.77 -0.04 14.78
C LEU A 33 -1.17 1.31 15.40
N SER A 34 -0.18 2.00 15.97
CA SER A 34 -0.35 3.42 16.31
C SER A 34 -0.45 4.26 15.03
N PRO A 35 -1.16 5.42 15.05
CA PRO A 35 -1.30 6.28 13.88
C PRO A 35 0.03 6.75 13.27
N THR A 36 1.10 6.80 14.08
CA THR A 36 2.45 7.14 13.64
C THR A 36 3.48 6.30 14.41
N GLY A 37 4.71 6.25 13.90
CA GLY A 37 5.86 5.62 14.58
C GLY A 37 6.18 4.19 14.12
N ALA A 38 5.28 3.50 13.43
CA ALA A 38 5.56 2.18 12.88
C ALA A 38 6.61 2.23 11.76
N TYR A 39 7.52 1.25 11.73
CA TYR A 39 8.40 0.98 10.60
C TYR A 39 7.79 -0.11 9.72
N VAL A 40 7.57 0.16 8.44
CA VAL A 40 6.87 -0.74 7.50
C VAL A 40 7.83 -1.28 6.44
N VAL A 41 7.83 -2.60 6.25
CA VAL A 41 8.49 -3.27 5.11
C VAL A 41 7.42 -3.89 4.21
N ALA A 42 7.38 -3.42 2.96
CA ALA A 42 6.39 -3.81 1.97
C ALA A 42 7.07 -4.00 0.60
N LEU A 43 7.68 -5.17 0.40
CA LEU A 43 8.46 -5.48 -0.79
C LEU A 43 7.62 -6.29 -1.79
N PRO A 44 7.15 -5.72 -2.92
CA PRO A 44 6.42 -6.46 -3.93
C PRO A 44 7.30 -7.49 -4.63
N MET A 45 6.67 -8.55 -5.14
CA MET A 45 7.35 -9.55 -5.96
C MET A 45 8.01 -8.91 -7.19
N LYS A 46 9.26 -9.31 -7.48
CA LYS A 46 10.00 -8.79 -8.64
C LYS A 46 9.55 -9.46 -9.94
N ILE A 47 8.38 -9.04 -10.44
CA ILE A 47 7.78 -9.55 -11.67
C ILE A 47 8.29 -8.73 -12.86
N LYS A 48 8.88 -9.38 -13.87
CA LYS A 48 9.38 -8.70 -15.08
C LYS A 48 8.21 -8.02 -15.81
N GLY A 49 8.25 -6.70 -15.93
CA GLY A 49 7.19 -5.90 -16.56
C GLY A 49 5.88 -5.86 -15.77
N GLY A 50 5.89 -6.23 -14.49
CA GLY A 50 4.70 -6.23 -13.65
C GLY A 50 4.20 -4.82 -13.33
N SER A 51 2.88 -4.63 -13.39
CA SER A 51 2.19 -3.40 -12.94
C SER A 51 1.82 -3.45 -11.44
N GLY A 52 1.88 -4.64 -10.83
CA GLY A 52 1.57 -4.90 -9.44
C GLY A 52 1.80 -6.38 -9.12
N GLY A 53 1.73 -6.73 -7.83
CA GLY A 53 1.88 -8.12 -7.39
C GLY A 53 1.57 -8.28 -5.91
N PRO A 54 1.28 -9.50 -5.45
CA PRO A 54 1.08 -9.77 -4.04
C PRO A 54 2.37 -9.51 -3.27
N LEU A 55 2.24 -9.23 -1.98
CA LEU A 55 3.37 -9.11 -1.07
C LEU A 55 2.99 -9.53 0.34
N ARG A 56 4.02 -9.72 1.16
CA ARG A 56 3.87 -9.84 2.61
C ARG A 56 4.37 -8.55 3.24
N ILE A 57 3.44 -7.72 3.71
CA ILE A 57 3.73 -6.50 4.45
C ILE A 57 3.88 -6.86 5.93
N VAL A 58 4.86 -6.25 6.58
CA VAL A 58 5.11 -6.38 8.01
C VAL A 58 5.43 -5.00 8.58
N ALA A 59 5.05 -4.79 9.84
CA ALA A 59 5.28 -3.54 10.56
C ALA A 59 5.93 -3.85 11.92
N TRP A 60 6.82 -2.97 12.36
CA TRP A 60 7.44 -2.98 13.68
C TRP A 60 7.10 -1.70 14.43
N MET A 61 6.75 -1.83 15.71
CA MET A 61 6.56 -0.71 16.62
C MET A 61 7.86 -0.45 17.39
N PRO A 62 8.31 0.81 17.54
CA PRO A 62 9.47 1.11 18.37
C PRO A 62 9.20 0.75 19.83
N GLY A 63 10.11 0.00 20.47
CA GLY A 63 10.04 -0.29 21.91
C GLY A 63 9.43 -1.65 22.28
N GLU A 64 9.14 -2.50 21.31
CA GLU A 64 8.91 -3.95 21.48
C GLU A 64 10.06 -4.77 20.91
#